data_AF-A0A432LNL8-F1
#
_entry.id   AF-A0A432LNL8-F1
#
_cell.length_a   1.000
_cell.length_b   1.000
_cell.length_c   1.000
_cell.angle_alpha   90.00
_cell.angle_beta   90.00
_cell.angle_gamma   90.00
#
_symmetry.space_group_name_H-M   'P 1'
#
loop_
_entity.id
_entity.type
_entity.pdbx_description
1 polymer ?
#
loop_
_entity_poly.entity_id
_entity_poly.type
_entity_poly.pdbx_seq_one_letter_code
_entity_poly.pdbx_strand_id
1 'polypeptide(L)'
;MKRGHLNGCQRWYCKCCKRSFVGHKRLTNTIVNNRYSKGNLTIKDLSEEYGVSTRTIYRKLTKSYKEDLPNLLVRPVVVLMDVTYWGRNFGVVIMKDSLSGDVLWFKFINRHERLEDYKEGISYLELLGYTIQGLVCDGFKGLRQAFPNYKFQLCQFHQVMTIKTKLTSRPKLEASKELLAISKMLCHTDKESFIGALEEWYTKWEDFLKERTTTEDGKSHYTHKTLRSAFLSLKRNMSCLWTYYDYPELEIPNTNNAIESLNADLKTKLNLHKGISTERRKIFIQDFI
;
A
#
# COMPACT_ATOMS: atom_id res chain seq x y z
N MET A 1 16.41 51.61 9.52
CA MET A 1 17.70 52.23 9.14
C MET A 1 18.68 51.15 8.73
N LYS A 2 19.24 51.21 7.52
CA LYS A 2 20.28 50.25 7.07
C LYS A 2 21.54 50.45 7.92
N ARG A 3 22.16 49.37 8.42
CA ARG A 3 23.36 49.38 9.29
C ARG A 3 24.47 48.46 8.76
N GLY A 4 24.91 48.71 7.52
CA GLY A 4 25.96 47.92 6.89
C GLY A 4 25.57 46.47 6.60
N HIS A 5 26.56 45.63 6.30
CA HIS A 5 26.39 44.21 5.96
C HIS A 5 27.06 43.31 7.01
N LEU A 6 26.48 42.13 7.25
CA LEU A 6 27.09 41.04 8.03
C LEU A 6 27.00 39.77 7.20
N ASN A 7 28.13 39.11 6.93
CA ASN A 7 28.21 37.92 6.06
C ASN A 7 27.49 38.12 4.72
N GLY A 8 27.70 39.29 4.08
CA GLY A 8 27.07 39.64 2.80
C GLY A 8 25.60 40.09 2.88
N CYS A 9 24.96 40.04 4.05
CA CYS A 9 23.53 40.35 4.20
C CYS A 9 23.29 41.73 4.85
N GLN A 10 22.34 42.50 4.32
CA GLN A 10 22.00 43.85 4.78
C GLN A 10 21.44 43.81 6.22
N ARG A 11 22.09 44.51 7.15
CA ARG A 11 21.56 44.74 8.50
C ARG A 11 20.62 45.93 8.52
N TRP A 12 19.62 45.84 9.37
CA TRP A 12 18.58 46.84 9.59
C TRP A 12 18.45 47.10 11.09
N TYR A 13 18.25 48.35 11.45
CA TYR A 13 17.99 48.80 12.80
C TYR A 13 16.60 49.45 12.87
N CYS A 14 15.78 48.94 13.78
CA CYS A 14 14.46 49.45 14.10
C CYS A 14 14.60 50.56 15.15
N LYS A 15 14.34 51.82 14.79
CA LYS A 15 14.43 52.96 15.74
C LYS A 15 13.36 52.91 16.84
N CYS A 16 12.17 52.38 16.53
CA CYS A 16 11.07 52.27 17.48
C CYS A 16 11.32 51.22 18.57
N CYS A 17 11.82 50.05 18.16
CA CYS A 17 12.01 48.90 19.04
C CYS A 17 13.48 48.69 19.48
N LYS A 18 14.38 49.57 19.05
CA LYS A 18 15.84 49.56 19.31
C LYS A 18 16.56 48.23 19.00
N ARG A 19 15.98 47.35 18.18
CA ARG A 19 16.54 46.04 17.78
C ARG A 19 17.22 46.11 16.41
N SER A 20 18.32 45.37 16.28
CA SER A 20 19.00 45.12 15.00
C SER A 20 18.56 43.77 14.44
N PHE A 21 18.30 43.69 13.15
CA PHE A 21 17.99 42.44 12.44
C PHE A 21 18.68 42.41 11.08
N VAL A 22 18.88 41.22 10.51
CA VAL A 22 19.47 41.06 9.18
C VAL A 22 18.34 40.71 8.22
N GLY A 23 18.30 41.36 7.06
CA GLY A 23 17.29 41.12 6.04
C GLY A 23 17.59 39.84 5.29
N HIS A 24 17.10 38.72 5.78
CA HIS A 24 17.05 37.46 5.02
C HIS A 24 15.65 37.28 4.42
N LYS A 25 15.53 36.54 3.30
CA LYS A 25 14.25 35.97 2.89
C LYS A 25 13.70 35.19 4.08
N ARG A 26 12.52 35.57 4.58
CA ARG A 26 11.93 34.97 5.77
C ARG A 26 11.50 33.56 5.42
N LEU A 27 12.21 32.56 5.93
CA LEU A 27 11.80 31.16 5.86
C LEU A 27 10.43 31.02 6.54
N THR A 28 9.39 30.63 5.80
CA THR A 28 8.04 30.41 6.31
C THR A 28 7.81 28.95 6.67
N ASN A 29 6.75 28.65 7.43
CA ASN A 29 6.39 27.26 7.72
C ASN A 29 6.01 26.52 6.44
N THR A 30 5.26 27.16 5.54
CA THR A 30 4.84 26.59 4.25
C THR A 30 6.03 26.13 3.41
N ILE A 31 7.08 26.96 3.28
CA ILE A 31 8.28 26.59 2.52
C ILE A 31 8.93 25.34 3.11
N VAL A 32 9.08 25.29 4.44
CA VAL A 32 9.71 24.14 5.11
C VAL A 32 8.89 22.87 4.97
N ASN A 33 7.56 22.92 5.20
CA ASN A 33 6.70 21.74 5.10
C ASN A 33 6.62 21.24 3.65
N ASN A 34 6.43 22.12 2.66
CA ASN A 34 6.40 21.73 1.24
C ASN A 34 7.74 21.13 0.78
N ARG A 35 8.87 21.61 1.31
CA ARG A 35 10.17 21.02 0.99
C ARG A 35 10.38 19.68 1.67
N TYR A 36 9.93 19.56 2.93
CA TYR A 36 10.06 18.36 3.75
C TYR A 36 9.17 17.21 3.25
N SER A 37 7.93 17.48 2.83
CA SER A 37 6.98 16.46 2.34
C SER A 37 7.47 15.72 1.09
N LYS A 38 8.36 16.32 0.30
CA LYS A 38 9.02 15.62 -0.83
C LYS A 38 9.78 14.37 -0.38
N GLY A 39 10.20 14.31 0.88
CA GLY A 39 10.75 13.10 1.48
C GLY A 39 12.16 12.73 1.06
N ASN A 40 12.85 13.62 0.34
CA ASN A 40 14.19 13.35 -0.18
C ASN A 40 15.30 14.03 0.61
N LEU A 41 14.98 14.82 1.64
CA LEU A 41 15.93 15.58 2.44
C LEU A 41 15.67 15.38 3.92
N THR A 42 16.72 15.16 4.70
CA THR A 42 16.66 15.14 6.16
C THR A 42 16.50 16.56 6.73
N ILE A 43 16.21 16.65 8.04
CA ILE A 43 16.18 17.94 8.75
C ILE A 43 17.56 18.62 8.69
N LYS A 44 18.65 17.85 8.66
CA LYS A 44 20.00 18.37 8.51
C LYS A 44 20.20 18.97 7.13
N ASP A 45 19.75 18.29 6.08
CA ASP A 45 19.89 18.81 4.71
C ASP A 45 19.06 20.10 4.53
N LEU A 46 17.85 20.17 5.10
CA LEU A 46 17.05 21.41 5.10
C LEU A 46 17.72 22.54 5.92
N SER A 47 18.42 22.19 6.98
CA SER A 47 19.18 23.13 7.81
C SER A 47 20.31 23.76 7.01
N GLU A 48 21.04 22.94 6.24
CA GLU A 48 22.11 23.36 5.33
C GLU A 48 21.56 24.16 4.14
N GLU A 49 20.50 23.67 3.47
CA GLU A 49 19.85 24.33 2.32
C GLU A 49 19.39 25.75 2.67
N TYR A 50 18.79 25.93 3.85
CA TYR A 50 18.24 27.23 4.27
C TYR A 50 19.17 28.06 5.16
N GLY A 51 20.38 27.56 5.47
CA GLY A 51 21.34 28.27 6.32
C GLY A 51 20.82 28.61 7.73
N VAL A 52 19.95 27.75 8.29
CA VAL A 52 19.39 27.91 9.65
C VAL A 52 19.70 26.68 10.48
N SER A 53 19.52 26.73 11.80
CA SER A 53 19.71 25.55 12.65
C SER A 53 18.62 24.49 12.46
N THR A 54 18.96 23.21 12.69
CA THR A 54 18.02 22.07 12.69
C THR A 54 16.83 22.30 13.63
N ARG A 55 17.08 22.92 14.80
CA ARG A 55 16.03 23.33 15.76
C ARG A 55 15.05 24.34 15.16
N THR A 56 15.52 25.23 14.28
CA THR A 56 14.67 26.20 13.58
C THR A 56 13.78 25.51 12.55
N ILE A 57 14.32 24.56 11.78
CA ILE A 57 13.54 23.71 10.87
C ILE A 57 12.47 22.94 11.65
N TYR A 58 12.86 22.26 12.73
CA TYR A 58 11.94 21.46 13.56
C TYR A 58 10.79 22.30 14.14
N ARG A 59 11.04 23.57 14.50
CA ARG A 59 10.02 24.49 15.01
C ARG A 59 9.04 24.96 13.93
N LYS A 60 9.46 24.95 12.65
CA LYS A 60 8.65 25.36 11.50
C LYS A 60 7.80 24.22 10.93
N LEU A 61 8.22 22.97 11.15
CA LEU A 61 7.43 21.80 10.79
C LEU A 61 6.12 21.75 11.59
N THR A 62 5.03 21.42 10.88
CA THR A 62 3.71 21.22 11.48
C THR A 62 3.79 20.12 12.55
N LYS A 63 3.07 20.32 13.65
CA LYS A 63 3.17 19.47 14.85
C LYS A 63 1.95 18.59 15.07
N SER A 64 0.77 19.10 14.70
CA SER A 64 -0.51 18.46 14.96
C SER A 64 -1.09 18.02 13.64
N TYR A 65 -1.41 16.74 13.53
CA TYR A 65 -2.09 16.21 12.36
C TYR A 65 -3.51 16.79 12.29
N LYS A 66 -3.90 17.16 11.08
CA LYS A 66 -5.29 17.44 10.72
C LYS A 66 -5.56 16.65 9.46
N GLU A 67 -6.58 15.81 9.53
CA GLU A 67 -7.01 15.02 8.39
C GLU A 67 -7.48 15.94 7.28
N ASP A 68 -6.92 15.71 6.09
CA ASP A 68 -7.27 16.38 4.85
C ASP A 68 -7.30 15.31 3.76
N LEU A 69 -8.51 14.87 3.41
CA LEU A 69 -8.71 13.85 2.38
C LEU A 69 -8.69 14.50 0.99
N PRO A 70 -8.24 13.79 -0.05
CA PRO A 70 -8.18 14.33 -1.40
C PRO A 70 -9.54 14.80 -1.90
N ASN A 71 -9.63 16.05 -2.33
CA ASN A 71 -10.82 16.62 -2.96
C ASN A 71 -10.66 16.57 -4.48
N LEU A 72 -11.03 15.42 -5.06
CA LEU A 72 -10.88 15.14 -6.49
C LEU A 72 -12.24 15.17 -7.21
N LEU A 73 -12.20 15.41 -8.53
CA LEU A 73 -13.39 15.34 -9.36
C LEU A 73 -13.91 13.90 -9.43
N VAL A 74 -15.20 13.77 -9.12
CA VAL A 74 -15.94 12.51 -9.14
C VAL A 74 -15.95 11.93 -10.56
N ARG A 75 -15.67 10.62 -10.67
CA ARG A 75 -15.54 9.89 -11.93
C ARG A 75 -15.70 8.39 -11.73
N PRO A 76 -15.82 7.60 -12.81
CA PRO A 76 -15.62 6.15 -12.75
C PRO A 76 -14.20 5.82 -12.31
N VAL A 77 -14.07 4.86 -11.39
CA VAL A 77 -12.79 4.45 -10.80
C VAL A 77 -12.68 2.95 -10.64
N VAL A 78 -11.46 2.45 -10.71
CA VAL A 78 -11.11 1.09 -10.28
C VAL A 78 -10.23 1.20 -9.05
N VAL A 79 -10.75 0.75 -7.90
CA VAL A 79 -10.14 1.03 -6.60
C VAL A 79 -9.15 -0.08 -6.25
N LEU A 80 -7.87 0.26 -6.23
CA LEU A 80 -6.83 -0.49 -5.57
C LEU A 80 -6.89 -0.20 -4.07
N MET A 81 -6.94 -1.23 -3.24
CA MET A 81 -6.87 -1.07 -1.79
C MET A 81 -5.76 -1.94 -1.19
N ASP A 82 -5.04 -1.36 -0.23
CA ASP A 82 -3.96 -2.01 0.49
C ASP A 82 -3.69 -1.30 1.83
N VAL A 83 -3.03 -1.99 2.75
CA VAL A 83 -2.60 -1.44 4.03
C VAL A 83 -1.10 -1.57 4.19
N THR A 84 -0.46 -0.44 4.47
CA THR A 84 0.98 -0.41 4.77
C THR A 84 1.22 -0.05 6.23
N TYR A 85 2.15 -0.77 6.87
CA TYR A 85 2.46 -0.64 8.30
C TYR A 85 3.88 -0.13 8.54
N TRP A 86 4.04 0.65 9.61
CA TRP A 86 5.33 1.01 10.21
C TRP A 86 5.38 0.57 11.67
N GLY A 87 6.06 -0.54 11.92
CA GLY A 87 6.05 -1.22 13.21
C GLY A 87 4.81 -2.11 13.36
N ARG A 88 4.43 -2.44 14.60
CA ARG A 88 3.35 -3.41 14.84
C ARG A 88 1.94 -2.84 14.74
N ASN A 89 1.76 -1.58 15.16
CA ASN A 89 0.42 -1.05 15.40
C ASN A 89 0.07 0.15 14.52
N PHE A 90 1.02 0.86 13.93
CA PHE A 90 0.72 2.04 13.12
C PHE A 90 0.71 1.68 11.64
N GLY A 91 -0.44 1.85 10.99
CA GLY A 91 -0.60 1.64 9.55
C GLY A 91 -1.50 2.69 8.90
N VAL A 92 -1.56 2.66 7.59
CA VAL A 92 -2.48 3.46 6.78
C VAL A 92 -3.15 2.55 5.77
N VAL A 93 -4.48 2.59 5.75
CA VAL A 93 -5.30 2.01 4.68
C VAL A 93 -5.33 3.04 3.56
N ILE A 94 -5.03 2.63 2.33
CA ILE A 94 -5.01 3.52 1.17
C ILE A 94 -5.95 2.94 0.10
N MET A 95 -6.74 3.81 -0.51
CA MET A 95 -7.51 3.54 -1.71
C MET A 95 -7.00 4.43 -2.83
N LYS A 96 -6.54 3.81 -3.92
CA LYS A 96 -5.93 4.47 -5.06
C LYS A 96 -6.69 4.05 -6.32
N ASP A 97 -6.99 5.00 -7.19
CA ASP A 97 -7.56 4.69 -8.50
C ASP A 97 -6.46 4.12 -9.41
N SER A 98 -6.70 2.97 -10.02
CA SER A 98 -5.74 2.39 -10.96
C SER A 98 -5.69 3.12 -12.29
N LEU A 99 -6.76 3.84 -12.66
CA LEU A 99 -6.85 4.51 -13.96
C LEU A 99 -6.12 5.85 -13.96
N SER A 100 -6.44 6.73 -13.01
CA SER A 100 -5.77 8.03 -12.87
C SER A 100 -4.46 7.97 -12.09
N GLY A 101 -4.29 6.97 -11.21
CA GLY A 101 -3.18 6.91 -10.27
C GLY A 101 -3.35 7.78 -9.02
N ASP A 102 -4.46 8.49 -8.87
CA ASP A 102 -4.73 9.34 -7.71
C ASP A 102 -5.06 8.51 -6.46
N VAL A 103 -4.63 8.99 -5.29
CA VAL A 103 -5.14 8.48 -4.02
C VAL A 103 -6.52 9.10 -3.79
N LEU A 104 -7.53 8.27 -3.63
CA LEU A 104 -8.92 8.69 -3.45
C LEU A 104 -9.29 8.86 -1.99
N TRP A 105 -8.73 7.99 -1.13
CA TRP A 105 -9.03 7.97 0.30
C TRP A 105 -7.89 7.29 1.05
N PHE A 106 -7.68 7.70 2.30
CA PHE A 106 -6.78 7.02 3.21
C PHE A 106 -7.27 7.13 4.65
N LYS A 107 -6.82 6.21 5.50
CA LYS A 107 -7.12 6.25 6.93
C LYS A 107 -5.99 5.67 7.75
N PHE A 108 -5.56 6.41 8.77
CA PHE A 108 -4.59 5.91 9.74
C PHE A 108 -5.25 4.97 10.74
N ILE A 109 -4.60 3.83 10.97
CA ILE A 109 -5.03 2.83 11.96
C ILE A 109 -3.91 2.57 12.97
N ASN A 110 -4.30 2.41 14.24
CA ASN A 110 -3.39 2.07 15.35
C ASN A 110 -3.52 0.58 15.77
N ARG A 111 -3.99 -0.25 14.84
CA ARG A 111 -4.26 -1.69 15.00
C ARG A 111 -4.06 -2.37 13.66
N HIS A 112 -4.15 -3.70 13.65
CA HIS A 112 -4.31 -4.44 12.39
C HIS A 112 -5.62 -4.06 11.69
N GLU A 113 -5.58 -4.08 10.37
CA GLU A 113 -6.68 -3.85 9.46
C GLU A 113 -7.85 -4.79 9.75
N ARG A 114 -9.05 -4.29 9.51
CA ARG A 114 -10.30 -5.05 9.58
C ARG A 114 -11.16 -4.70 8.38
N LEU A 115 -12.13 -5.57 8.11
CA LEU A 115 -13.10 -5.36 7.03
C LEU A 115 -13.86 -4.04 7.18
N GLU A 116 -14.09 -3.56 8.41
CA GLU A 116 -14.75 -2.27 8.62
C GLU A 116 -13.95 -1.09 8.05
N ASP A 117 -12.61 -1.14 8.09
CA ASP A 117 -11.78 -0.03 7.58
C ASP A 117 -11.92 0.12 6.06
N TYR A 118 -12.03 -1.00 5.35
CA TYR A 118 -12.27 -1.02 3.91
C TYR A 118 -13.70 -0.62 3.56
N LYS A 119 -14.69 -1.10 4.32
CA LYS A 119 -16.09 -0.70 4.10
C LYS A 119 -16.28 0.80 4.27
N GLU A 120 -15.63 1.39 5.27
CA GLU A 120 -15.68 2.84 5.49
C GLU A 120 -15.16 3.64 4.29
N GLY A 121 -14.01 3.24 3.72
CA GLY A 121 -13.48 3.91 2.53
C GLY A 121 -14.38 3.75 1.30
N ILE A 122 -14.96 2.57 1.07
CA ILE A 122 -15.90 2.35 -0.04
C ILE A 122 -17.17 3.18 0.16
N SER A 123 -17.79 3.14 1.36
CA SER A 123 -18.95 3.98 1.68
C SER A 123 -18.65 5.47 1.51
N TYR A 124 -17.45 5.91 1.87
CA TYR A 124 -17.04 7.30 1.69
C TYR A 124 -17.01 7.69 0.21
N LEU A 125 -16.43 6.85 -0.66
CA LEU A 125 -16.38 7.10 -2.10
C LEU A 125 -17.78 7.08 -2.73
N GLU A 126 -18.63 6.13 -2.34
CA GLU A 126 -20.04 6.09 -2.77
C GLU A 126 -20.80 7.37 -2.38
N LEU A 127 -20.63 7.85 -1.13
CA LEU A 127 -21.28 9.07 -0.64
C LEU A 127 -20.85 10.32 -1.40
N LEU A 128 -19.60 10.37 -1.87
CA LEU A 128 -19.11 11.44 -2.73
C LEU A 128 -19.62 11.33 -4.18
N GLY A 129 -20.24 10.21 -4.55
CA GLY A 129 -20.82 9.97 -5.88
C GLY A 129 -19.89 9.25 -6.86
N TYR A 130 -18.76 8.68 -6.41
CA TYR A 130 -17.89 7.90 -7.29
C TYR A 130 -18.60 6.68 -7.85
N THR A 131 -18.35 6.39 -9.13
CA THR A 131 -18.81 5.15 -9.76
C THR A 131 -17.71 4.11 -9.67
N ILE A 132 -17.80 3.21 -8.69
CA ILE A 132 -16.79 2.17 -8.48
C ILE A 132 -17.05 1.01 -9.45
N GLN A 133 -16.20 0.88 -10.46
CA GLN A 133 -16.33 -0.13 -11.51
C GLN A 133 -15.77 -1.50 -11.07
N GLY A 134 -14.71 -1.48 -10.26
CA GLY A 134 -14.06 -2.67 -9.77
C GLY A 134 -13.19 -2.40 -8.55
N LEU A 135 -12.89 -3.47 -7.82
CA LEU A 135 -12.03 -3.47 -6.65
C LEU A 135 -10.86 -4.42 -6.90
N VAL A 136 -9.65 -3.97 -6.56
CA VAL A 136 -8.44 -4.80 -6.60
C VAL A 136 -7.82 -4.81 -5.21
N CYS A 137 -7.66 -6.00 -4.66
CA CYS A 137 -7.15 -6.17 -3.30
C CYS A 137 -6.05 -7.21 -3.22
N ASP A 138 -5.29 -7.12 -2.14
CA ASP A 138 -4.50 -8.23 -1.64
C ASP A 138 -5.42 -9.35 -1.09
N GLY A 139 -4.82 -10.45 -0.64
CA GLY A 139 -5.54 -11.64 -0.19
C GLY A 139 -6.21 -11.52 1.19
N PHE A 140 -6.52 -10.31 1.68
CA PHE A 140 -7.10 -10.15 3.01
C PHE A 140 -8.43 -10.89 3.16
N LYS A 141 -8.50 -11.72 4.19
CA LYS A 141 -9.58 -12.70 4.37
C LYS A 141 -10.90 -11.98 4.63
N GLY A 142 -11.91 -12.27 3.80
CA GLY A 142 -13.26 -11.74 3.96
C GLY A 142 -13.60 -10.57 3.05
N LEU A 143 -12.63 -9.95 2.36
CA LEU A 143 -12.88 -8.80 1.49
C LEU A 143 -13.87 -9.12 0.37
N ARG A 144 -13.62 -10.21 -0.36
CA ARG A 144 -14.52 -10.65 -1.43
C ARG A 144 -15.96 -10.85 -0.93
N GLN A 145 -16.13 -11.43 0.26
CA GLN A 145 -17.46 -11.63 0.85
C GLN A 145 -18.09 -10.32 1.35
N ALA A 146 -17.27 -9.34 1.74
CA ALA A 146 -17.74 -8.03 2.17
C ALA A 146 -18.25 -7.17 1.01
N PHE A 147 -17.80 -7.44 -0.22
CA PHE A 147 -18.12 -6.67 -1.43
C PHE A 147 -18.72 -7.56 -2.55
N PRO A 148 -19.85 -8.26 -2.30
CA PRO A 148 -20.40 -9.23 -3.25
C PRO A 148 -20.95 -8.59 -4.54
N ASN A 149 -21.31 -7.30 -4.49
CA ASN A 149 -21.91 -6.57 -5.61
C ASN A 149 -20.85 -5.95 -6.55
N TYR A 150 -19.58 -6.03 -6.18
CA TYR A 150 -18.48 -5.42 -6.92
C TYR A 150 -17.74 -6.44 -7.77
N LYS A 151 -17.24 -5.99 -8.93
CA LYS A 151 -16.25 -6.76 -9.70
C LYS A 151 -14.96 -6.79 -8.91
N PHE A 152 -14.63 -7.96 -8.34
CA PHE A 152 -13.53 -8.10 -7.40
C PHE A 152 -12.37 -8.86 -8.04
N GLN A 153 -11.26 -8.18 -8.26
CA GLN A 153 -10.01 -8.77 -8.70
C GLN A 153 -9.10 -9.03 -7.49
N LEU A 154 -8.75 -10.30 -7.28
CA LEU A 154 -7.69 -10.68 -6.35
C LEU A 154 -6.35 -10.50 -7.05
N CYS A 155 -5.41 -9.80 -6.41
CA CYS A 155 -4.08 -9.61 -6.96
C CYS A 155 -3.40 -10.96 -7.23
N GLN A 156 -3.09 -11.23 -8.50
CA GLN A 156 -2.46 -12.48 -8.93
C GLN A 156 -1.07 -12.67 -8.27
N PHE A 157 -0.29 -11.60 -8.13
CA PHE A 157 1.01 -11.65 -7.46
C PHE A 157 0.89 -12.13 -6.00
N HIS A 158 -0.05 -11.59 -5.24
CA HIS A 158 -0.32 -12.02 -3.86
C HIS A 158 -0.81 -13.46 -3.77
N GLN A 159 -1.58 -13.92 -4.76
CA GLN A 159 -1.95 -15.32 -4.88
C GLN A 159 -0.71 -16.19 -5.09
N VAL A 160 0.22 -15.83 -5.99
CA VAL A 160 1.49 -16.57 -6.18
C VAL A 160 2.30 -16.59 -4.88
N MET A 161 2.39 -15.47 -4.17
CA MET A 161 3.09 -15.41 -2.87
C MET A 161 2.42 -16.29 -1.81
N THR A 162 1.09 -16.39 -1.80
CA THR A 162 0.35 -17.31 -0.93
C THR A 162 0.73 -18.77 -1.23
N ILE A 163 0.81 -19.15 -2.51
CA ILE A 163 1.23 -20.50 -2.92
C ILE A 163 2.68 -20.76 -2.54
N LYS A 164 3.59 -19.84 -2.84
CA LYS A 164 5.01 -19.93 -2.46
C LYS A 164 5.20 -20.03 -0.95
N THR A 165 4.38 -19.36 -0.15
CA THR A 165 4.44 -19.46 1.32
C THR A 165 4.02 -20.85 1.80
N LYS A 166 2.97 -21.43 1.21
CA LYS A 166 2.49 -22.78 1.57
C LYS A 166 3.41 -23.90 1.12
N LEU A 167 4.01 -23.78 -0.07
CA LEU A 167 4.84 -24.82 -0.69
C LEU A 167 6.34 -24.62 -0.45
N THR A 168 6.75 -23.47 0.07
CA THR A 168 8.13 -22.95 0.08
C THR A 168 8.68 -22.65 -1.32
N SER A 169 9.82 -21.97 -1.40
CA SER A 169 10.48 -21.65 -2.67
C SER A 169 11.18 -22.84 -3.34
N ARG A 170 11.45 -23.91 -2.59
CA ARG A 170 12.16 -25.11 -3.04
C ARG A 170 11.50 -26.37 -2.48
N PRO A 171 10.27 -26.70 -2.90
CA PRO A 171 9.59 -27.90 -2.44
C PRO A 171 10.35 -29.16 -2.87
N LYS A 172 10.32 -30.19 -2.00
CA LYS A 172 10.95 -31.48 -2.27
C LYS A 172 10.07 -32.39 -3.13
N LEU A 173 8.76 -32.42 -2.84
CA LEU A 173 7.78 -33.25 -3.54
C LEU A 173 7.58 -32.75 -4.98
N GLU A 174 7.49 -33.69 -5.92
CA GLU A 174 7.32 -33.35 -7.34
C GLU A 174 5.98 -32.65 -7.60
N ALA A 175 4.88 -33.15 -7.02
CA ALA A 175 3.57 -32.51 -7.07
C ALA A 175 3.62 -31.02 -6.65
N SER A 176 4.40 -30.71 -5.62
CA SER A 176 4.57 -29.34 -5.13
C SER A 176 5.44 -28.48 -6.04
N LYS A 177 6.46 -29.05 -6.70
CA LYS A 177 7.28 -28.33 -7.69
C LYS A 177 6.44 -27.97 -8.92
N GLU A 178 5.68 -28.93 -9.43
CA GLU A 178 4.78 -28.74 -10.57
C GLU A 178 3.71 -27.67 -10.25
N LEU A 179 3.04 -27.76 -9.09
CA LEU A 179 2.04 -26.76 -8.70
C LEU A 179 2.66 -25.37 -8.52
N LEU A 180 3.86 -25.29 -7.94
CA LEU A 180 4.57 -24.01 -7.81
C LEU A 180 4.92 -23.43 -9.19
N ALA A 181 5.36 -24.26 -10.14
CA ALA A 181 5.63 -23.84 -11.52
C ALA A 181 4.37 -23.30 -12.19
N ILE A 182 3.25 -24.03 -12.11
CA ILE A 182 1.95 -23.58 -12.63
C ILE A 182 1.56 -22.25 -12.01
N SER A 183 1.66 -22.12 -10.68
CA SER A 183 1.28 -20.87 -9.99
C SER A 183 2.09 -19.66 -10.47
N LYS A 184 3.36 -19.83 -10.87
CA LYS A 184 4.18 -18.73 -11.40
C LYS A 184 3.73 -18.25 -12.78
N MET A 185 3.04 -19.11 -13.54
CA MET A 185 2.48 -18.73 -14.84
C MET A 185 1.27 -17.81 -14.70
N LEU A 186 0.63 -17.75 -13.53
CA LEU A 186 -0.62 -17.03 -13.30
C LEU A 186 -0.62 -15.58 -13.81
N CYS A 187 0.50 -14.86 -13.67
CA CYS A 187 0.63 -13.48 -14.12
C CYS A 187 1.03 -13.31 -15.60
N HIS A 188 1.26 -14.41 -16.31
CA HIS A 188 1.98 -14.45 -17.60
C HIS A 188 1.31 -15.33 -18.66
N THR A 189 0.08 -15.76 -18.41
CA THR A 189 -0.69 -16.62 -19.32
C THR A 189 -2.16 -16.18 -19.33
N ASP A 190 -2.93 -16.68 -20.29
CA ASP A 190 -4.38 -16.51 -20.38
C ASP A 190 -5.12 -17.44 -19.40
N LYS A 191 -6.40 -17.12 -19.19
CA LYS A 191 -7.27 -17.79 -18.23
C LYS A 191 -7.42 -19.27 -18.56
N GLU A 192 -7.66 -19.59 -19.82
CA GLU A 192 -7.94 -20.93 -20.33
C GLU A 192 -6.72 -21.84 -20.16
N SER A 193 -5.55 -21.38 -20.61
CA SER A 193 -4.29 -22.12 -20.47
C SER A 193 -3.92 -22.38 -19.01
N PHE A 194 -4.12 -21.41 -18.12
CA PHE A 194 -3.87 -21.61 -16.69
C PHE A 194 -4.82 -22.64 -16.07
N ILE A 195 -6.12 -22.54 -16.37
CA ILE A 195 -7.14 -23.45 -15.85
C ILE A 195 -6.86 -24.87 -16.34
N GLY A 196 -6.59 -25.04 -17.64
CA GLY A 196 -6.24 -26.33 -18.23
C GLY A 196 -5.03 -26.96 -17.55
N ALA A 197 -3.92 -26.23 -17.42
CA ALA A 197 -2.73 -26.72 -16.73
C ALA A 197 -2.99 -27.10 -15.26
N LEU A 198 -3.83 -26.35 -14.55
CA LEU A 198 -4.18 -26.65 -13.17
C LEU A 198 -5.09 -27.88 -13.04
N GLU A 199 -6.00 -28.09 -13.99
CA GLU A 199 -6.89 -29.25 -14.06
C GLU A 199 -6.14 -30.53 -14.42
N GLU A 200 -5.22 -30.47 -15.38
CA GLU A 200 -4.31 -31.57 -15.71
C GLU A 200 -3.47 -31.98 -14.49
N TRP A 201 -2.89 -30.98 -13.80
CA TRP A 201 -2.15 -31.22 -12.57
C TRP A 201 -3.03 -31.88 -11.50
N TYR A 202 -4.27 -31.41 -11.31
CA TYR A 202 -5.17 -32.00 -10.34
C TYR A 202 -5.49 -33.46 -10.69
N THR A 203 -5.77 -33.75 -11.96
CA THR A 203 -6.06 -35.09 -12.45
C THR A 203 -4.90 -36.04 -12.18
N LYS A 204 -3.66 -35.60 -12.44
CA LYS A 204 -2.45 -36.38 -12.20
C LYS A 204 -2.20 -36.68 -10.72
N TRP A 205 -2.48 -35.73 -9.83
CA TRP A 205 -2.13 -35.82 -8.41
C TRP A 205 -3.34 -36.04 -7.49
N GLU A 206 -4.52 -36.33 -8.03
CA GLU A 206 -5.76 -36.37 -7.26
C GLU A 206 -5.69 -37.42 -6.13
N ASP A 207 -5.28 -38.64 -6.44
CA ASP A 207 -5.19 -39.73 -5.47
C ASP A 207 -4.15 -39.42 -4.39
N PHE A 208 -2.98 -38.90 -4.80
CA PHE A 208 -1.94 -38.41 -3.90
C PHE A 208 -2.50 -37.34 -2.94
N LEU A 209 -3.29 -36.38 -3.43
CA LEU A 209 -3.92 -35.35 -2.60
C LEU A 209 -5.01 -35.88 -1.65
N LYS A 210 -5.57 -37.06 -1.93
CA LYS A 210 -6.59 -37.73 -1.12
C LYS A 210 -5.98 -38.63 -0.04
N GLU A 211 -4.69 -38.97 -0.13
CA GLU A 211 -3.97 -39.76 0.87
C GLU A 211 -4.20 -39.22 2.30
N ARG A 212 -4.45 -40.17 3.21
CA ARG A 212 -4.69 -39.88 4.63
C ARG A 212 -3.74 -40.67 5.50
N THR A 213 -3.22 -40.00 6.53
CA THR A 213 -2.44 -40.61 7.59
C THR A 213 -3.30 -40.66 8.85
N THR A 214 -3.33 -41.83 9.50
CA THR A 214 -4.01 -42.04 10.78
C THR A 214 -2.98 -41.98 11.90
N THR A 215 -3.22 -41.15 12.90
CA THR A 215 -2.37 -41.06 14.10
C THR A 215 -2.69 -42.18 15.07
N GLU A 216 -1.80 -42.41 16.05
CA GLU A 216 -1.96 -43.42 17.10
C GLU A 216 -3.29 -43.26 17.88
N ASP A 217 -3.77 -42.02 18.05
CA ASP A 217 -5.08 -41.69 18.67
C ASP A 217 -6.31 -42.03 17.79
N GLY A 218 -6.15 -42.70 16.65
CA GLY A 218 -7.22 -43.02 15.70
C GLY A 218 -7.72 -41.84 14.85
N LYS A 219 -7.14 -40.64 15.01
CA LYS A 219 -7.52 -39.46 14.21
C LYS A 219 -6.87 -39.49 12.83
N SER A 220 -7.68 -39.31 11.79
CA SER A 220 -7.22 -39.31 10.40
C SER A 220 -7.10 -37.88 9.84
N HIS A 221 -5.99 -37.56 9.18
CA HIS A 221 -5.77 -36.28 8.50
C HIS A 221 -5.16 -36.49 7.11
N TYR A 222 -5.31 -35.50 6.22
CA TYR A 222 -4.67 -35.54 4.91
C TYR A 222 -3.16 -35.46 5.05
N THR A 223 -2.44 -36.39 4.43
CA THR A 223 -0.98 -36.47 4.47
C THR A 223 -0.35 -35.21 3.89
N HIS A 224 -0.85 -34.74 2.74
CA HIS A 224 -0.33 -33.57 2.02
C HIS A 224 -1.16 -32.31 2.26
N LYS A 225 -1.49 -32.01 3.52
CA LYS A 225 -2.39 -30.91 3.92
C LYS A 225 -1.99 -29.55 3.35
N THR A 226 -0.71 -29.21 3.33
CA THR A 226 -0.19 -27.92 2.84
C THR A 226 -0.33 -27.79 1.33
N LEU A 227 0.06 -28.83 0.58
CA LEU A 227 -0.09 -28.91 -0.87
C LEU A 227 -1.57 -28.82 -1.27
N ARG A 228 -2.42 -29.62 -0.63
CA ARG A 228 -3.88 -29.59 -0.82
C ARG A 228 -4.44 -28.18 -0.55
N SER A 229 -4.00 -27.55 0.54
CA SER A 229 -4.42 -26.18 0.87
C SER A 229 -3.97 -25.15 -0.18
N ALA A 230 -2.78 -25.31 -0.77
CA ALA A 230 -2.28 -24.44 -1.84
C ALA A 230 -3.14 -24.57 -3.11
N PHE A 231 -3.36 -25.80 -3.58
CA PHE A 231 -4.25 -26.07 -4.70
C PHE A 231 -5.66 -25.50 -4.48
N LEU A 232 -6.27 -25.79 -3.31
CA LEU A 232 -7.62 -25.32 -2.99
C LEU A 232 -7.71 -23.80 -2.92
N SER A 233 -6.63 -23.08 -2.56
CA SER A 233 -6.65 -21.61 -2.64
C SER A 233 -6.73 -21.11 -4.08
N LEU A 234 -6.03 -21.72 -5.04
CA LEU A 234 -6.17 -21.36 -6.46
C LEU A 234 -7.60 -21.63 -6.94
N LYS A 235 -8.12 -22.85 -6.67
CA LYS A 235 -9.45 -23.26 -7.11
C LYS A 235 -10.56 -22.35 -6.57
N ARG A 236 -10.53 -22.01 -5.27
CA ARG A 236 -11.54 -21.13 -4.65
C ARG A 236 -11.50 -19.69 -5.16
N ASN A 237 -10.30 -19.22 -5.49
CA ASN A 237 -10.08 -17.84 -5.92
C ASN A 237 -10.18 -17.69 -7.44
N MET A 238 -10.38 -18.77 -8.20
CA MET A 238 -10.28 -18.75 -9.67
C MET A 238 -11.11 -17.62 -10.31
N SER A 239 -12.38 -17.49 -9.94
CA SER A 239 -13.27 -16.46 -10.51
C SER A 239 -12.76 -15.03 -10.27
N CYS A 240 -12.13 -14.76 -9.12
CA CYS A 240 -11.62 -13.42 -8.79
C CYS A 240 -10.18 -13.20 -9.25
N LEU A 241 -9.44 -14.25 -9.64
CA LEU A 241 -8.11 -14.10 -10.23
C LEU A 241 -8.16 -13.63 -11.68
N TRP A 242 -9.31 -13.79 -12.33
CA TRP A 242 -9.52 -13.51 -13.76
C TRP A 242 -10.61 -12.49 -14.03
N THR A 243 -11.02 -11.70 -13.02
CA THR A 243 -12.02 -10.64 -13.22
C THR A 243 -11.52 -9.59 -14.23
N TYR A 244 -10.23 -9.27 -14.24
CA TYR A 244 -9.68 -8.39 -15.26
C TYR A 244 -9.77 -8.96 -16.70
N TYR A 245 -9.70 -10.29 -16.83
CA TYR A 245 -9.75 -10.98 -18.10
C TYR A 245 -11.20 -11.08 -18.61
N ASP A 246 -12.15 -11.26 -17.68
CA ASP A 246 -13.58 -11.40 -17.99
C ASP A 246 -14.26 -10.05 -18.28
N TYR A 247 -13.68 -8.93 -17.87
CA TYR A 247 -14.20 -7.58 -18.04
C TYR A 247 -13.11 -6.61 -18.56
N PRO A 248 -12.55 -6.85 -19.76
CA PRO A 248 -11.45 -6.04 -20.29
C PRO A 248 -11.82 -4.57 -20.49
N GLU A 249 -13.10 -4.25 -20.71
CA GLU A 249 -13.62 -2.90 -20.87
C GLU A 249 -13.52 -2.02 -19.62
N LEU A 250 -13.33 -2.64 -18.45
CA LEU A 250 -13.19 -1.93 -17.18
C LEU A 250 -11.73 -1.59 -16.83
N GLU A 251 -10.76 -2.05 -17.65
CA GLU A 251 -9.33 -1.81 -17.47
C GLU A 251 -8.81 -2.14 -16.05
N ILE A 252 -9.42 -3.14 -15.40
CA ILE A 252 -9.02 -3.59 -14.07
C ILE A 252 -7.62 -4.20 -14.17
N PRO A 253 -6.63 -3.79 -13.37
CA PRO A 253 -5.33 -4.44 -13.40
C PRO A 253 -5.39 -5.81 -12.70
N ASN A 254 -4.68 -6.79 -13.21
CA ASN A 254 -4.56 -8.12 -12.60
C ASN A 254 -3.73 -8.13 -11.29
N THR A 255 -3.00 -7.06 -11.00
CA THR A 255 -2.13 -6.89 -9.83
C THR A 255 -2.32 -5.53 -9.16
N ASN A 256 -1.97 -5.45 -7.87
CA ASN A 256 -2.01 -4.21 -7.09
C ASN A 256 -0.67 -3.43 -7.17
N ASN A 257 0.13 -3.61 -8.23
CA ASN A 257 1.50 -3.07 -8.32
C ASN A 257 1.56 -1.53 -8.13
N ALA A 258 0.56 -0.79 -8.58
CA ALA A 258 0.57 0.66 -8.48
C ALA A 258 0.43 1.16 -7.02
N ILE A 259 -0.32 0.47 -6.17
CA ILE A 259 -0.42 0.80 -4.73
C ILE A 259 0.79 0.25 -3.96
N GLU A 260 1.33 -0.92 -4.35
CA GLU A 260 2.57 -1.46 -3.79
C GLU A 260 3.77 -0.53 -4.03
N SER A 261 3.86 0.05 -5.24
CA SER A 261 4.90 1.02 -5.58
C SER A 261 4.78 2.27 -4.69
N LEU A 262 3.57 2.79 -4.50
CA LEU A 262 3.33 3.91 -3.58
C LEU A 262 3.74 3.56 -2.14
N ASN A 263 3.39 2.36 -1.68
CA ASN A 263 3.73 1.88 -0.34
C ASN A 263 5.25 1.72 -0.16
N ALA A 264 5.97 1.26 -1.19
CA ALA A 264 7.42 1.17 -1.19
C ALA A 264 8.09 2.56 -1.14
N ASP A 265 7.57 3.53 -1.90
CA ASP A 265 8.06 4.91 -1.90
C ASP A 265 7.85 5.57 -0.52
N LEU A 266 6.65 5.43 0.04
CA LEU A 266 6.32 5.89 1.39
C LEU A 266 7.27 5.32 2.43
N LYS A 267 7.53 4.01 2.41
CA LYS A 267 8.48 3.36 3.32
C LYS A 267 9.90 3.91 3.15
N THR A 268 10.36 4.06 1.92
CA THR A 268 11.71 4.56 1.61
C THR A 268 11.90 5.98 2.12
N LYS A 269 10.95 6.87 1.85
CA LYS A 269 11.00 8.27 2.29
C LYS A 269 10.91 8.41 3.80
N LEU A 270 10.00 7.68 4.46
CA LEU A 270 9.90 7.71 5.91
C LEU A 270 11.13 7.12 6.62
N ASN A 271 11.84 6.20 5.99
CA ASN A 271 13.11 5.69 6.51
C ASN A 271 14.21 6.75 6.58
N LEU A 272 14.14 7.83 5.80
CA LEU A 272 15.03 9.00 5.94
C LEU A 272 14.67 9.88 7.15
N HIS A 273 13.46 9.71 7.68
CA HIS A 273 12.90 10.49 8.79
C HIS A 273 12.69 9.63 10.05
N LYS A 274 13.65 8.77 10.37
CA LYS A 274 13.60 7.94 11.59
C LYS A 274 13.47 8.80 12.85
N GLY A 275 12.66 8.33 13.79
CA GLY A 275 12.47 8.97 15.10
C GLY A 275 11.46 10.12 15.14
N ILE A 276 10.78 10.45 14.02
CA ILE A 276 9.68 11.42 14.07
C ILE A 276 8.47 10.85 14.82
N SER A 277 7.76 11.72 15.53
CA SER A 277 6.49 11.40 16.21
C SER A 277 5.44 10.88 15.23
N THR A 278 4.52 10.04 15.70
CA THR A 278 3.39 9.52 14.91
C THR A 278 2.60 10.62 14.21
N GLU A 279 2.31 11.73 14.87
CA GLU A 279 1.56 12.87 14.30
C GLU A 279 2.26 13.47 13.07
N ARG A 280 3.58 13.67 13.15
CA ARG A 280 4.39 14.11 12.01
C ARG A 280 4.50 13.09 10.90
N ARG A 281 4.49 11.80 11.25
CA ARG A 281 4.44 10.73 10.25
C ARG A 281 3.13 10.79 9.46
N LYS A 282 1.99 11.00 10.14
CA LYS A 282 0.70 11.18 9.47
C LYS A 282 0.70 12.37 8.53
N ILE A 283 1.18 13.53 9.00
CA ILE A 283 1.31 14.74 8.17
C ILE A 283 2.17 14.46 6.94
N PHE A 284 3.34 13.83 7.13
CA PHE A 284 4.23 13.51 6.03
C PHE A 284 3.56 12.58 5.00
N ILE A 285 2.86 11.54 5.46
CA ILE A 285 2.15 10.60 4.58
C ILE A 285 1.07 11.34 3.81
N GLN A 286 0.22 12.12 4.49
CA GLN A 286 -0.85 12.92 3.86
C GLN A 286 -0.31 13.94 2.86
N ASP A 287 0.77 14.66 3.18
CA ASP A 287 1.35 15.64 2.26
C ASP A 287 2.05 14.99 1.05
N PHE A 288 2.31 13.68 1.11
CA PHE A 288 2.98 12.93 0.04
C PHE A 288 2.01 12.24 -0.93
N ILE A 289 0.85 11.82 -0.43
CA ILE A 289 -0.19 11.11 -1.20
C ILE A 289 -1.21 12.08 -1.78
#